data_AF-A0A842XIM3-F1
#
_entry.id   AF-A0A842XIM3-F1
#
_cell.length_a   1.000
_cell.length_b   1.000
_cell.length_c   1.000
_cell.angle_alpha   90.00
_cell.angle_beta   90.00
_cell.angle_gamma   90.00
#
_symmetry.space_group_name_H-M   'P 1'
#
loop_
_entity.id
_entity.type
_entity.pdbx_description
1 polymer ?
#
loop_
_entity_poly.entity_id
_entity_poly.type
_entity_poly.pdbx_seq_one_letter_code
_entity_poly.pdbx_strand_id
1 'polypeptide(L)'
;MRASLHYLEEVEWAIATRFQANEGLIIIPNVRGSTLDSSADQETGLTTKLGIDATRPLARPSEKFEQAKRPVNEKIATIIEEMRKSL
;
A
#
# COMPACT_ATOMS: atom_id res chain seq x y z
N MET A 1 0.00 11.03 -5.52
CA MET A 1 -0.67 9.74 -5.83
C MET A 1 -1.15 9.04 -4.56
N ARG A 2 -2.40 8.54 -4.51
CA ARG A 2 -2.92 7.69 -3.40
C ARG A 2 -2.71 6.22 -3.79
N ALA A 3 -2.22 5.39 -2.86
CA ALA A 3 -2.22 3.94 -3.08
C ALA A 3 -3.66 3.43 -2.94
N SER A 4 -4.10 2.63 -3.89
CA SER A 4 -5.35 1.89 -3.84
C SER A 4 -5.25 0.78 -2.80
N LEU A 5 -6.26 0.68 -1.93
CA LEU A 5 -6.34 -0.41 -0.95
C LEU A 5 -6.82 -1.73 -1.58
N HIS A 6 -7.26 -1.71 -2.84
CA HIS A 6 -7.80 -2.88 -3.52
C HIS A 6 -6.75 -3.67 -4.31
N TYR A 7 -5.56 -3.10 -4.51
CA TYR A 7 -4.44 -3.71 -5.22
C TYR A 7 -3.31 -4.01 -4.23
N LEU A 8 -3.03 -5.29 -4.00
CA LEU A 8 -2.05 -5.72 -3.00
C LEU A 8 -0.66 -5.19 -3.34
N GLU A 9 -0.31 -5.13 -4.61
CA GLU A 9 0.95 -4.60 -5.11
C GLU A 9 1.16 -3.12 -4.75
N GLU A 10 0.09 -2.31 -4.73
CA GLU A 10 0.19 -0.90 -4.34
C GLU A 10 0.37 -0.72 -2.84
N VAL A 11 -0.30 -1.57 -2.05
CA VAL A 11 -0.14 -1.62 -0.58
C VAL A 11 1.28 -2.06 -0.22
N GLU A 12 1.77 -3.14 -0.84
CA GLU A 12 3.13 -3.66 -0.63
C GLU A 12 4.18 -2.60 -1.01
N TRP A 13 4.03 -1.94 -2.15
CA TRP A 13 4.94 -0.87 -2.55
C TRP A 13 4.93 0.31 -1.57
N ALA A 14 3.76 0.69 -1.04
CA ALA A 14 3.67 1.75 -0.04
C ALA A 14 4.42 1.36 1.25
N ILE A 15 4.25 0.13 1.72
CA ILE A 15 5.00 -0.40 2.87
C ILE A 15 6.51 -0.40 2.55
N ALA A 16 6.92 -0.94 1.40
CA ALA A 16 8.34 -1.06 1.06
C ALA A 16 9.09 0.28 0.92
N THR A 17 8.39 1.35 0.51
CA THR A 17 9.05 2.62 0.12
C THR A 17 8.78 3.79 1.05
N ARG A 18 7.77 3.71 1.92
CA ARG A 18 7.33 4.83 2.79
C ARG A 18 7.36 4.53 4.27
N PHE A 19 7.35 3.26 4.66
CA PHE A 19 7.33 2.85 6.05
C PHE A 19 8.72 2.92 6.69
N GLN A 20 8.78 3.37 7.93
CA GLN A 20 9.97 3.29 8.78
C GLN A 20 9.55 2.69 10.13
N ALA A 21 10.13 1.55 10.49
CA ALA A 21 9.64 0.74 11.61
C ALA A 21 9.78 1.42 12.98
N ASN A 22 10.76 2.32 13.15
CA ASN A 22 10.95 3.07 14.39
C ASN A 22 9.93 4.21 14.58
N GLU A 23 9.15 4.57 13.55
CA GLU A 23 8.20 5.69 13.58
C GLU A 23 6.76 5.23 13.32
N GLY A 24 6.57 4.37 12.31
CA GLY A 24 5.24 3.99 11.83
C GLY A 24 4.73 2.64 12.35
N LEU A 25 5.47 1.94 13.21
CA LEU A 25 5.08 0.63 13.73
C LEU A 25 4.39 0.78 15.08
N ILE A 26 3.17 0.24 15.18
CA ILE A 26 2.44 0.16 16.45
C ILE A 26 2.19 -1.32 16.75
N ILE A 27 2.64 -1.78 17.92
CA ILE A 27 2.42 -3.13 18.41
C ILE A 27 1.53 -3.06 19.65
N ILE A 28 0.39 -3.74 19.61
CA ILE A 28 -0.53 -3.80 20.74
C ILE A 28 -0.72 -5.28 21.14
N PRO A 29 -0.01 -5.74 22.19
CA PRO A 29 -0.11 -7.12 22.65
C PRO A 29 -1.39 -7.36 23.46
N ASN A 30 -1.75 -8.64 23.64
CA ASN A 30 -2.81 -9.12 24.53
C ASN A 30 -4.20 -8.52 24.25
N VAL A 31 -4.55 -8.36 22.97
CA VAL A 31 -5.85 -7.84 22.54
C VAL A 31 -6.70 -8.94 21.93
N ARG A 32 -8.03 -8.84 22.06
CA ARG A 32 -8.96 -9.84 21.53
C ARG A 32 -8.84 -9.96 20.00
N GLY A 33 -8.63 -11.19 19.54
CA GLY A 33 -8.56 -11.59 18.14
C GLY A 33 -9.80 -12.37 17.67
N SER A 34 -9.66 -13.04 16.53
CA SER A 34 -10.58 -14.08 16.10
C SER A 34 -10.17 -15.39 16.71
N THR A 35 -11.10 -16.18 17.23
CA THR A 35 -10.80 -17.54 17.73
C THR A 35 -10.50 -18.54 16.61
N LEU A 36 -10.67 -18.15 15.34
CA LEU A 36 -10.24 -18.93 14.17
C LEU A 36 -8.76 -18.71 13.82
N ASP A 37 -8.12 -17.67 14.36
CA ASP A 37 -6.69 -17.44 14.18
C ASP A 37 -5.92 -18.44 15.05
N SER A 38 -5.28 -19.41 14.41
CA SER A 38 -4.50 -20.45 15.09
C SER A 38 -3.19 -19.94 15.69
N SER A 39 -2.77 -18.71 15.35
CA SER A 39 -1.57 -18.08 15.94
C SER A 39 -1.84 -17.35 17.25
N ALA A 40 -3.11 -17.10 17.57
CA ALA A 40 -3.53 -16.51 18.85
C ALA A 40 -3.41 -17.53 20.00
N ASP A 41 -3.49 -17.04 21.22
CA ASP A 41 -3.73 -17.90 22.39
C ASP A 41 -5.12 -18.54 22.25
N GLN A 42 -5.16 -19.87 22.15
CA GLN A 42 -6.38 -20.63 21.91
C GLN A 42 -7.29 -20.76 23.14
N GLU A 43 -6.76 -20.53 24.35
CA GLU A 43 -7.55 -20.55 25.59
C GLU A 43 -8.19 -19.19 25.84
N THR A 44 -7.43 -18.11 25.65
CA THR A 44 -7.89 -16.74 25.98
C THR A 44 -8.44 -15.96 24.78
N GLY A 45 -8.13 -16.39 23.55
CA GLY A 45 -8.47 -15.68 22.31
C GLY A 45 -7.70 -14.36 22.12
N LEU A 46 -6.59 -14.19 22.84
CA LEU A 46 -5.75 -12.99 22.78
C LEU A 46 -4.65 -13.14 21.73
N THR A 47 -4.38 -12.06 21.01
CA THR A 47 -3.32 -11.96 20.00
C THR A 47 -2.67 -10.58 20.04
N THR A 48 -1.70 -10.35 19.17
CA THR A 48 -1.08 -9.04 18.95
C THR A 48 -1.67 -8.41 17.70
N LYS A 49 -2.13 -7.16 17.79
CA LYS A 49 -2.48 -6.37 16.61
C LYS A 49 -1.30 -5.49 16.20
N LEU A 50 -1.15 -5.33 14.90
CA LEU A 50 -0.12 -4.52 14.27
C LEU A 50 -0.75 -3.36 13.51
N GLY A 51 -0.23 -2.14 13.73
CA GLY A 51 -0.47 -0.98 12.87
C GLY A 51 0.79 -0.65 12.07
N ILE A 52 0.63 -0.42 10.77
CA ILE A 52 1.69 0.04 9.87
C ILE A 52 1.25 1.36 9.25
N ASP A 53 1.93 2.46 9.61
CA ASP A 53 1.77 3.74 8.93
C ASP A 53 2.74 3.83 7.73
N ALA A 54 2.20 3.59 6.54
CA ALA A 54 2.88 3.75 5.26
C ALA A 54 2.43 5.02 4.51
N THR A 55 1.91 6.03 5.22
CA THR A 55 1.48 7.29 4.62
C THR A 55 2.67 8.18 4.28
N ARG A 56 2.47 9.08 3.30
CA ARG A 56 3.46 10.12 3.01
C ARG A 56 3.42 11.18 4.13
N PRO A 57 4.57 11.59 4.69
CA PRO A 57 4.63 12.73 5.60
C PRO A 57 4.07 14.00 4.95
N LEU A 58 3.11 14.66 5.59
CA LEU A 58 2.43 15.84 5.04
C LEU A 58 3.40 16.99 4.75
N ALA A 59 4.45 17.13 5.56
CA ALA A 59 5.46 18.19 5.45
C ALA A 59 6.44 18.00 4.28
N ARG A 60 6.48 16.82 3.63
CA ARG A 60 7.39 16.56 2.51
C ARG A 60 6.67 16.69 1.16
N PRO A 61 7.33 17.22 0.12
CA PRO A 61 6.72 17.37 -1.21
C PRO A 61 6.19 16.03 -1.75
N SER A 62 5.00 16.04 -2.36
CA SER A 62 4.32 14.85 -2.89
C SER A 62 5.13 14.13 -3.96
N GLU A 63 5.86 14.89 -4.76
CA GLU A 63 6.57 14.47 -5.97
C GLU A 63 7.65 13.43 -5.65
N LYS A 64 8.25 13.51 -4.45
CA LYS A 64 9.28 12.57 -3.98
C LYS A 64 8.74 11.19 -3.62
N PHE A 65 7.42 11.05 -3.53
CA PHE A 65 6.75 9.82 -3.10
C PHE A 65 5.76 9.30 -4.15
N GLU A 66 5.79 9.86 -5.37
CA GLU A 66 5.01 9.33 -6.48
C GLU A 66 5.77 8.22 -7.20
N GLN A 67 5.04 7.22 -7.69
CA GLN A 67 5.64 6.22 -8.57
C GLN A 67 6.07 6.88 -9.87
N ALA A 68 7.22 6.44 -10.39
CA ALA A 68 7.68 6.86 -11.70
C ALA A 68 6.64 6.47 -12.76
N LYS A 69 6.18 7.46 -13.53
CA LYS A 69 5.29 7.21 -14.67
C LYS A 69 6.14 6.88 -15.88
N ARG A 70 5.74 5.86 -16.64
CA ARG A 70 6.37 5.58 -17.92
C ARG A 70 6.16 6.77 -18.86
N PRO A 71 7.21 7.28 -19.52
CA PRO A 71 7.03 8.30 -20.54
C PRO A 71 6.22 7.70 -21.69
N VAL A 72 5.12 8.36 -22.06
CA VAL A 72 4.30 7.96 -23.21
C VAL A 72 4.74 8.80 -24.40
N ASN A 73 5.05 8.14 -25.53
CA ASN A 73 5.28 8.85 -26.78
C ASN A 73 3.92 9.24 -27.37
N GLU A 74 3.65 10.54 -27.47
CA GLU A 74 2.37 11.07 -27.95
C GLU A 74 2.01 10.55 -29.34
N LYS A 75 2.98 10.42 -30.26
CA LYS A 75 2.73 9.89 -31.61
C LYS A 75 2.27 8.43 -31.56
N ILE A 76 2.90 7.62 -30.69
CA ILE A 76 2.53 6.22 -30.51
C ILE A 76 1.14 6.12 -29.87
N ALA A 77 0.83 6.96 -28.89
CA ALA A 77 -0.48 7.01 -28.26
C ALA A 77 -1.59 7.36 -29.26
N THR A 78 -1.36 8.34 -30.14
CA THR A 78 -2.30 8.70 -31.20
C THR A 78 -2.54 7.53 -32.17
N ILE A 79 -1.48 6.86 -32.63
CA ILE A 79 -1.59 5.71 -33.53
C ILE A 79 -2.40 4.57 -32.87
N ILE A 80 -2.10 4.25 -31.61
CA ILE A 80 -2.84 3.21 -30.87
C ILE A 80 -4.32 3.57 -30.75
N GLU A 81 -4.64 4.83 -30.46
CA GLU A 81 -6.02 5.29 -30.32
C GLU A 81 -6.79 5.26 -31.65
N GLU A 82 -6.13 5.62 -32.76
CA GLU A 82 -6.69 5.51 -34.11
C GLU A 82 -6.98 4.05 -34.47
N MET A 83 -6.04 3.13 -34.21
CA MET A 83 -6.23 1.70 -34.44
C MET A 83 -7.41 1.15 -33.62
N ARG A 84 -7.56 1.59 -32.37
CA ARG A 84 -8.62 1.14 -31.47
C ARG A 84 -10.02 1.62 -31.89
N LYS A 85 -10.11 2.74 -32.63
CA LYS A 85 -11.38 3.27 -33.19
C LYS A 85 -11.76 2.64 -34.54
N SER A 86 -10.78 2.08 -35.25
CA SER A 86 -11.00 1.37 -36.52
C SER A 86 -11.42 -0.10 -36.37
N LEU A 87 -11.35 -0.62 -35.14
CA LEU A 87 -11.86 -1.94 -34.73
C LEU A 87 -13.28 -1.79 -34.16
#